data_AF-X0WZ74-F1
#
_entry.id   AF-X0WZ74-F1
#
_cell.length_a   1.000
_cell.length_b   1.000
_cell.length_c   1.000
_cell.angle_alpha   90.00
_cell.angle_beta   90.00
_cell.angle_gamma   90.00
#
_symmetry.space_group_name_H-M   'P 1'
#
loop_
_entity.id
_entity.type
_entity.pdbx_description
1 polymer ?
#
loop_
_entity_poly.entity_id
_entity_poly.type
_entity_poly.pdbx_seq_one_letter_code
_entity_poly.pdbx_strand_id
1 'polypeptide(L)'
;FNEVQITAYNTYQIGTEDEGAFSAEWLPLTMEFGSLLGDDIKFKKIGEMKKIRDVDLTLFYPIAKLARDTYTQFTVESLAEDITDRITDESGSFYKLHSAEKFVEFTASHCSAGDGKEVELSGEVVVVEYDTAGKQRLRTLQCAKASLHLEGDELAPTLTMELYNPTWHQVEGAEGLAMGWLRIRGLIIPRAVRDVANKFATEDGLDAKKLASKSSILQKGPSSKLRGLQNKLKQEIQNTLAEIEAEIHSRLVFG
;
A
#
# COMPACT_ATOMS: atom_id res chain seq x y z
N PHE A 1 -14.79 -6.82 -5.93
CA PHE A 1 -14.04 -8.03 -6.28
C PHE A 1 -14.95 -9.23 -6.03
N ASN A 2 -14.84 -10.27 -6.85
CA ASN A 2 -15.15 -11.60 -6.35
C ASN A 2 -13.84 -12.11 -5.78
N GLU A 3 -13.86 -12.42 -4.49
CA GLU A 3 -12.71 -13.00 -3.84
C GLU A 3 -12.83 -14.49 -3.96
N VAL A 4 -11.76 -15.10 -4.43
CA VAL A 4 -11.54 -16.51 -4.16
C VAL A 4 -10.47 -16.59 -3.09
N GLN A 5 -10.88 -17.08 -1.92
CA GLN A 5 -9.98 -17.54 -0.88
C GLN A 5 -9.73 -19.03 -1.11
N ILE A 6 -8.49 -19.38 -1.41
CA ILE A 6 -8.04 -20.76 -1.54
C ILE A 6 -7.17 -21.07 -0.33
N THR A 7 -7.57 -22.05 0.48
CA THR A 7 -6.67 -22.62 1.48
C THR A 7 -6.06 -23.88 0.90
N ALA A 8 -4.80 -23.77 0.47
CA ALA A 8 -4.04 -24.93 -0.02
C ALA A 8 -3.33 -25.61 1.16
N TYR A 9 -3.37 -26.94 1.22
CA TYR A 9 -2.69 -27.73 2.24
C TYR A 9 -1.49 -28.45 1.62
N ASN A 10 -0.41 -28.61 2.39
CA ASN A 10 0.81 -29.33 1.99
C ASN A 10 1.41 -28.77 0.68
N THR A 11 1.62 -27.45 0.62
CA THR A 11 2.23 -26.79 -0.53
C THR A 11 3.75 -26.90 -0.48
N TYR A 12 4.36 -27.29 -1.60
CA TYR A 12 5.80 -27.39 -1.79
C TYR A 12 6.19 -26.73 -3.11
N GLN A 13 7.16 -25.82 -3.08
CA GLN A 13 7.79 -25.25 -4.25
C GLN A 13 9.24 -25.73 -4.30
N ILE A 14 9.58 -26.44 -5.37
CA ILE A 14 10.94 -26.88 -5.66
C ILE A 14 11.65 -25.71 -6.34
N GLY A 15 12.63 -25.11 -5.67
CA GLY A 15 13.49 -24.06 -6.24
C GLY A 15 14.58 -24.65 -7.14
N THR A 16 15.12 -23.83 -8.06
CA THR A 16 16.37 -24.15 -8.77
C THR A 16 17.59 -23.88 -7.86
N GLU A 17 18.79 -24.36 -8.23
CA GLU A 17 19.98 -24.47 -7.35
C GLU A 17 20.34 -23.22 -6.51
N ASP A 18 19.93 -22.01 -6.91
CA ASP A 18 20.18 -20.75 -6.20
C ASP A 18 18.96 -20.17 -5.43
N GLU A 19 17.76 -20.75 -5.57
CA GLU A 19 16.53 -20.34 -4.87
C GLU A 19 16.12 -21.39 -3.84
N GLY A 20 16.06 -21.01 -2.56
CA GLY A 20 15.69 -21.92 -1.48
C GLY A 20 14.32 -22.58 -1.71
N ALA A 21 14.21 -23.88 -1.41
CA ALA A 21 12.94 -24.60 -1.46
C ALA A 21 11.96 -24.03 -0.40
N PHE A 22 10.71 -23.81 -0.81
CA PHE A 22 9.65 -23.32 0.07
C PHE A 22 8.65 -24.45 0.35
N SER A 23 8.29 -24.64 1.62
CA SER A 23 7.21 -25.54 2.01
C SER A 23 6.31 -24.87 3.05
N ALA A 24 5.01 -25.07 2.91
CA ALA A 24 4.01 -24.59 3.86
C ALA A 24 2.91 -25.63 4.05
N GLU A 25 2.60 -25.95 5.31
CA GLU A 25 1.54 -26.89 5.70
C GLU A 25 0.14 -26.37 5.29
N TRP A 26 -0.04 -25.05 5.33
CA TRP A 26 -1.23 -24.36 4.84
C TRP A 26 -0.81 -23.02 4.22
N LEU A 27 -1.38 -22.71 3.05
CA LEU A 27 -1.14 -21.47 2.31
C LEU A 27 -2.49 -20.85 1.93
N PRO A 28 -2.92 -19.79 2.61
CA PRO A 28 -4.06 -18.99 2.18
C PRO A 28 -3.65 -18.13 0.97
N LEU A 29 -4.26 -18.39 -0.18
CA LEU A 29 -4.14 -17.58 -1.38
C LEU A 29 -5.44 -16.82 -1.57
N THR A 30 -5.33 -15.49 -1.68
CA THR A 30 -6.46 -14.63 -2.03
C THR A 30 -6.22 -14.13 -3.44
N MET A 31 -7.13 -14.46 -4.36
CA MET A 31 -7.03 -14.00 -5.74
C MET A 31 -8.30 -13.25 -6.13
N GLU A 32 -8.11 -12.08 -6.72
CA GLU A 32 -9.16 -11.31 -7.37
C GLU A 32 -9.24 -11.72 -8.84
N PHE A 33 -10.44 -12.01 -9.34
CA PHE A 33 -10.65 -12.29 -10.75
C PHE A 33 -11.55 -11.26 -11.44
N GLY A 34 -11.49 -11.27 -12.78
CA GLY A 34 -12.03 -10.25 -13.65
C GLY A 34 -13.55 -10.11 -13.66
N SER A 35 -13.98 -9.12 -14.44
CA SER A 35 -15.34 -8.58 -14.52
C SER A 35 -16.44 -9.65 -14.61
N LEU A 36 -17.32 -9.69 -13.62
CA LEU A 36 -18.61 -10.38 -13.76
C LEU A 36 -19.59 -9.46 -14.50
N LEU A 37 -20.74 -9.99 -14.93
CA LEU A 37 -21.85 -9.19 -15.48
C LEU A 37 -22.16 -7.96 -14.59
N GLY A 38 -21.96 -8.06 -13.27
CA GLY A 38 -22.16 -6.95 -12.33
C GLY A 38 -21.17 -5.78 -12.44
N ASP A 39 -20.11 -5.85 -13.23
CA ASP A 39 -19.14 -4.77 -13.40
C ASP A 39 -19.35 -3.98 -14.71
N ASP A 40 -20.49 -4.21 -15.37
CA ASP A 40 -20.99 -3.43 -16.50
C ASP A 40 -22.31 -2.77 -16.10
N ILE A 41 -22.41 -1.46 -16.30
CA ILE A 41 -23.55 -0.64 -15.87
C ILE A 41 -24.86 -1.15 -16.45
N LYS A 42 -24.85 -1.74 -17.65
CA LYS A 42 -26.07 -2.26 -18.29
C LYS A 42 -26.71 -3.42 -17.53
N PHE A 43 -26.03 -4.06 -16.59
CA PHE A 43 -26.62 -5.11 -15.77
C PHE A 43 -27.07 -4.63 -14.38
N LYS A 44 -26.85 -3.36 -14.03
CA LYS A 44 -27.32 -2.77 -12.77
C LYS A 44 -28.79 -2.39 -12.86
N LYS A 45 -29.53 -2.52 -11.74
CA LYS A 45 -30.89 -1.97 -11.63
C LYS A 45 -30.83 -0.44 -11.53
N ILE A 46 -31.91 0.24 -11.93
CA ILE A 46 -32.00 1.71 -11.87
C ILE A 46 -31.72 2.24 -10.45
N GLY A 47 -32.22 1.56 -9.41
CA GLY A 47 -31.94 1.93 -8.03
C GLY A 47 -30.45 1.83 -7.67
N GLU A 48 -29.74 0.83 -8.18
CA GLU A 48 -28.30 0.67 -7.97
C GLU A 48 -27.51 1.74 -8.73
N MET A 49 -27.87 2.03 -9.98
CA MET A 49 -27.25 3.09 -10.77
C MET A 49 -27.39 4.47 -10.12
N LYS A 50 -28.56 4.78 -9.55
CA LYS A 50 -28.76 6.02 -8.79
C LYS A 50 -27.89 6.06 -7.54
N LYS A 51 -27.76 4.95 -6.79
CA LYS A 51 -26.86 4.87 -5.63
C LYS A 51 -25.39 5.11 -6.03
N ILE A 52 -24.92 4.48 -7.11
CA ILE A 52 -23.56 4.68 -7.63
C ILE A 52 -23.32 6.16 -7.98
N ARG A 53 -24.26 6.78 -8.70
CA ARG A 53 -24.14 8.17 -9.18
C ARG A 53 -24.22 9.20 -8.05
N ASP A 54 -25.20 9.03 -7.16
CA ASP A 54 -25.64 10.07 -6.23
C ASP A 54 -25.10 9.89 -4.81
N VAL A 55 -24.73 8.67 -4.42
CA VAL A 55 -24.27 8.35 -3.05
C VAL A 55 -22.77 8.07 -3.03
N ASP A 56 -22.34 7.01 -3.71
CA ASP A 56 -20.94 6.58 -3.66
C ASP A 56 -20.54 5.85 -4.95
N LEU A 57 -19.57 6.43 -5.66
CA LEU A 57 -19.02 5.88 -6.90
C LEU A 57 -18.25 4.58 -6.67
N THR A 58 -17.71 4.36 -5.47
CA THR A 58 -16.97 3.13 -5.13
C THR A 58 -17.89 1.93 -4.92
N LEU A 59 -19.21 2.11 -4.96
CA LEU A 59 -20.17 1.02 -5.14
C LEU A 59 -20.04 0.35 -6.53
N PHE A 60 -19.41 1.03 -7.49
CA PHE A 60 -19.06 0.44 -8.78
C PHE A 60 -17.59 -0.01 -8.77
N TYR A 61 -17.40 -1.31 -8.96
CA TYR A 61 -16.10 -1.95 -8.72
C TYR A 61 -14.94 -1.41 -9.56
N PRO A 62 -15.07 -1.15 -10.87
CA PRO A 62 -14.00 -0.54 -11.66
C PRO A 62 -13.46 0.77 -11.06
N ILE A 63 -14.36 1.63 -10.56
CA ILE A 63 -14.00 2.86 -9.87
C ILE A 63 -13.38 2.55 -8.50
N ALA A 64 -13.98 1.64 -7.73
CA ALA A 64 -13.48 1.25 -6.42
C ALA A 64 -12.02 0.77 -6.48
N LYS A 65 -11.72 -0.12 -7.44
CA LYS A 65 -10.38 -0.66 -7.66
C LYS A 65 -9.38 0.45 -7.98
N LEU A 66 -9.70 1.30 -8.96
CA LEU A 66 -8.82 2.42 -9.31
C LEU A 66 -8.66 3.43 -8.16
N ALA A 67 -9.71 3.64 -7.35
CA ALA A 67 -9.63 4.50 -6.17
C ALA A 67 -8.67 3.92 -5.12
N ARG A 68 -8.70 2.60 -4.88
CA ARG A 68 -7.80 1.90 -3.95
C ARG A 68 -6.35 1.91 -4.44
N ASP A 69 -6.13 1.65 -5.72
CA ASP A 69 -4.78 1.72 -6.32
C ASP A 69 -4.22 3.14 -6.21
N THR A 70 -5.05 4.15 -6.53
CA THR A 70 -4.69 5.57 -6.42
C THR A 70 -4.38 5.95 -4.98
N TYR A 71 -5.22 5.53 -4.02
CA TYR A 71 -5.05 5.79 -2.60
C TYR A 71 -3.77 5.14 -2.04
N THR A 72 -3.49 3.90 -2.47
CA THR A 72 -2.29 3.17 -2.05
C THR A 72 -1.03 3.87 -2.57
N GLN A 73 -0.98 4.19 -3.87
CA GLN A 73 0.17 4.92 -4.44
C GLN A 73 0.34 6.30 -3.80
N PHE A 74 -0.76 7.00 -3.51
CA PHE A 74 -0.72 8.28 -2.80
C PHE A 74 -0.12 8.13 -1.39
N THR A 75 -0.49 7.08 -0.67
CA THR A 75 0.03 6.79 0.68
C THR A 75 1.52 6.45 0.64
N VAL A 76 1.95 5.66 -0.34
CA VAL A 76 3.37 5.37 -0.59
C VAL A 76 4.17 6.64 -0.87
N GLU A 77 3.69 7.51 -1.76
CA GLU A 77 4.36 8.78 -2.09
C GLU A 77 4.40 9.72 -0.89
N SER A 78 3.31 9.82 -0.14
CA SER A 78 3.25 10.62 1.10
C SER A 78 4.25 10.10 2.15
N LEU A 79 4.40 8.77 2.28
CA LEU A 79 5.35 8.16 3.19
C LEU A 79 6.79 8.40 2.74
N ALA A 80 7.08 8.26 1.45
CA ALA A 80 8.41 8.53 0.90
C ALA A 80 8.81 10.00 1.09
N GLU A 81 7.89 10.95 0.89
CA GLU A 81 8.11 12.38 1.18
C GLU A 81 8.42 12.59 2.68
N ASP A 82 7.56 12.11 3.58
CA ASP A 82 7.76 12.30 5.04
C ASP A 82 9.05 11.63 5.55
N ILE A 83 9.45 10.48 4.99
CA ILE A 83 10.75 9.85 5.30
C ILE A 83 11.90 10.71 4.81
N THR A 84 11.85 11.14 3.54
CA THR A 84 12.93 11.92 2.93
C THR A 84 13.14 13.21 3.69
N ASP A 85 12.07 13.95 3.96
CA ASP A 85 12.15 15.28 4.57
C ASP A 85 12.76 15.17 5.97
N ARG A 86 12.36 14.17 6.77
CA ARG A 86 12.93 13.96 8.11
C ARG A 86 14.37 13.51 8.12
N ILE A 87 14.79 12.65 7.18
CA ILE A 87 16.18 12.19 7.11
C ILE A 87 17.11 13.31 6.64
N THR A 88 16.63 14.21 5.77
CA THR A 88 17.45 15.32 5.23
C THR A 88 17.56 16.52 6.16
N ASP A 89 16.57 16.78 7.00
CA ASP A 89 16.52 17.97 7.87
C ASP A 89 17.59 17.96 8.97
N GLU A 90 18.00 16.78 9.44
CA GLU A 90 18.98 16.61 10.51
C GLU A 90 20.03 15.59 10.07
N SER A 91 21.29 16.02 9.91
CA SER A 91 22.38 15.13 9.51
C SER A 91 22.56 13.98 10.51
N GLY A 92 22.30 12.75 10.06
CA GLY A 92 22.35 11.55 10.89
C GLY A 92 21.07 11.26 11.69
N SER A 93 19.96 11.89 11.35
CA SER A 93 18.66 11.59 11.95
C SER A 93 18.13 10.24 11.49
N PHE A 94 17.43 9.59 12.43
CA PHE A 94 16.73 8.35 12.20
C PHE A 94 15.25 8.60 12.11
N TYR A 95 14.63 8.02 11.09
CA TYR A 95 13.20 7.91 10.97
C TYR A 95 12.67 6.83 11.91
N LYS A 96 11.58 7.12 12.64
CA LYS A 96 11.04 6.23 13.68
C LYS A 96 9.71 5.62 13.25
N LEU A 97 9.62 4.31 13.31
CA LEU A 97 8.39 3.54 13.14
C LEU A 97 8.12 2.72 14.40
N HIS A 98 6.83 2.59 14.74
CA HIS A 98 6.39 1.83 15.90
C HIS A 98 5.62 0.60 15.44
N SER A 99 5.78 -0.53 16.11
CA SER A 99 4.83 -1.63 16.10
C SER A 99 4.22 -1.79 17.49
N ALA A 100 3.34 -2.78 17.68
CA ALA A 100 2.79 -3.09 19.00
C ALA A 100 3.87 -3.51 20.01
N GLU A 101 4.91 -4.20 19.55
CA GLU A 101 5.91 -4.86 20.40
C GLU A 101 7.32 -4.25 20.30
N LYS A 102 7.58 -3.45 19.27
CA LYS A 102 8.92 -2.92 18.98
C LYS A 102 8.81 -1.50 18.45
N PHE A 103 9.88 -0.74 18.55
CA PHE A 103 10.05 0.41 17.67
C PHE A 103 11.37 0.29 16.93
N VAL A 104 11.36 0.81 15.71
CA VAL A 104 12.45 0.71 14.76
C VAL A 104 12.85 2.11 14.39
N GLU A 105 14.14 2.39 14.50
CA GLU A 105 14.75 3.61 14.01
C GLU A 105 15.57 3.25 12.77
N PHE A 106 15.40 3.95 11.67
CA PHE A 106 16.20 3.68 10.46
C PHE A 106 16.66 4.95 9.75
N THR A 107 17.73 4.84 8.99
CA THR A 107 18.20 5.87 8.06
C THR A 107 18.62 5.21 6.75
N ALA A 108 18.62 5.99 5.67
CA ALA A 108 18.99 5.55 4.33
C ALA A 108 19.57 6.72 3.54
N SER A 109 20.53 6.46 2.64
CA SER A 109 21.06 7.51 1.76
C SER A 109 20.03 8.02 0.77
N HIS A 110 19.15 7.15 0.28
CA HIS A 110 18.11 7.48 -0.67
C HIS A 110 16.79 6.83 -0.28
N CYS A 111 15.70 7.56 -0.46
CA CYS A 111 14.33 7.10 -0.29
C CYS A 111 13.49 7.53 -1.49
N SER A 112 12.72 6.61 -2.05
CA SER A 112 11.83 6.88 -3.17
C SER A 112 10.57 6.03 -3.09
N ALA A 113 9.46 6.56 -3.62
CA ALA A 113 8.27 5.76 -3.87
C ALA A 113 8.58 4.73 -4.97
N GLY A 114 8.46 3.45 -4.64
CA GLY A 114 8.74 2.34 -5.54
C GLY A 114 7.54 1.98 -6.41
N ASP A 115 7.63 0.80 -7.02
CA ASP A 115 6.53 0.25 -7.79
C ASP A 115 5.52 -0.53 -6.92
N GLY A 116 4.25 -0.52 -7.30
CA GLY A 116 3.16 -1.04 -6.45
C GLY A 116 3.03 -0.36 -5.07
N LYS A 117 3.05 -1.19 -4.01
CA LYS A 117 2.71 -0.82 -2.62
C LYS A 117 3.94 -0.57 -1.74
N GLU A 118 5.05 -0.11 -2.31
CA GLU A 118 6.33 -0.07 -1.60
C GLU A 118 7.05 1.28 -1.65
N VAL A 119 7.75 1.61 -0.57
CA VAL A 119 8.79 2.64 -0.53
C VAL A 119 10.14 1.95 -0.57
N GLU A 120 10.99 2.32 -1.53
CA GLU A 120 12.35 1.80 -1.64
C GLU A 120 13.33 2.67 -0.84
N LEU A 121 14.23 1.99 -0.13
CA LEU A 121 15.34 2.56 0.61
C LEU A 121 16.65 1.98 0.05
N SER A 122 17.62 2.83 -0.28
CA SER A 122 18.87 2.39 -0.89
C SER A 122 20.09 3.22 -0.48
N GLY A 123 21.27 2.65 -0.69
CA GLY A 123 22.54 3.20 -0.24
C GLY A 123 22.92 2.62 1.12
N GLU A 124 23.40 3.45 2.03
CA GLU A 124 23.70 3.02 3.40
C GLU A 124 22.40 2.97 4.22
N VAL A 125 21.78 1.80 4.29
CA VAL A 125 20.58 1.57 5.13
C VAL A 125 21.01 1.02 6.47
N VAL A 126 20.68 1.75 7.54
CA VAL A 126 20.94 1.33 8.92
C VAL A 126 19.62 1.29 9.67
N VAL A 127 19.33 0.16 10.30
CA VAL A 127 18.11 -0.06 11.08
C VAL A 127 18.47 -0.48 12.50
N VAL A 128 17.87 0.13 13.49
CA VAL A 128 18.08 -0.18 14.91
C VAL A 128 16.74 -0.61 15.51
N GLU A 129 16.71 -1.84 16.02
CA GLU A 129 15.53 -2.38 16.69
C GLU A 129 15.61 -2.14 18.20
N TYR A 130 14.48 -1.72 18.76
CA TYR A 130 14.33 -1.51 20.20
C TYR A 130 13.13 -2.28 20.74
N ASP A 131 13.25 -2.75 21.97
CA ASP A 131 12.13 -3.26 22.75
C ASP A 131 11.25 -2.09 23.26
N THR A 132 9.93 -2.18 23.07
CA THR A 132 8.99 -1.15 23.56
C THR A 132 8.87 -1.13 25.07
N ALA A 133 9.07 -2.25 25.77
CA ALA A 133 8.94 -2.32 27.22
C ALA A 133 10.14 -1.68 27.94
N GLY A 134 11.37 -1.96 27.48
CA GLY A 134 12.60 -1.47 28.10
C GLY A 134 13.27 -0.27 27.43
N LYS A 135 12.84 0.13 26.22
CA LYS A 135 13.60 1.05 25.32
C LYS A 135 15.06 0.61 25.11
N GLN A 136 15.34 -0.67 25.30
CA GLN A 136 16.67 -1.22 25.15
C GLN A 136 16.92 -1.51 23.67
N ARG A 137 18.07 -1.08 23.17
CA ARG A 137 18.55 -1.44 21.83
C ARG A 137 18.81 -2.94 21.79
N LEU A 138 18.16 -3.63 20.86
CA LEU A 138 18.29 -5.07 20.67
C LEU A 138 19.45 -5.38 19.73
N ARG A 139 19.43 -4.77 18.54
CA ARG A 139 20.43 -4.98 17.49
C ARG A 139 20.42 -3.84 16.49
N THR A 140 21.51 -3.74 15.74
CA THR A 140 21.61 -2.90 14.54
C THR A 140 21.76 -3.79 13.33
N LEU A 141 21.00 -3.48 12.29
CA LEU A 141 20.97 -4.15 11.01
C LEU A 141 21.50 -3.15 9.97
N GLN A 142 22.39 -3.59 9.08
CA GLN A 142 22.92 -2.76 7.99
C GLN A 142 22.77 -3.50 6.67
N CYS A 143 22.31 -2.79 5.63
CA CYS A 143 22.20 -3.35 4.29
C CYS A 143 22.30 -2.25 3.22
N ALA A 144 22.45 -2.67 1.96
CA ALA A 144 22.50 -1.76 0.82
C ALA A 144 21.10 -1.38 0.28
N LYS A 145 20.10 -2.23 0.54
CA LYS A 145 18.73 -2.10 0.04
C LYS A 145 17.74 -2.56 1.11
N ALA A 146 16.65 -1.82 1.22
CA ALA A 146 15.47 -2.17 2.00
C ALA A 146 14.19 -1.66 1.31
N SER A 147 13.05 -2.19 1.71
CA SER A 147 11.73 -1.74 1.26
C SER A 147 10.74 -1.67 2.41
N LEU A 148 9.78 -0.77 2.31
CA LEU A 148 8.63 -0.67 3.22
C LEU A 148 7.35 -0.93 2.41
N HIS A 149 6.68 -2.04 2.69
CA HIS A 149 5.46 -2.45 2.00
C HIS A 149 4.22 -2.08 2.82
N LEU A 150 3.19 -1.56 2.16
CA LEU A 150 1.86 -1.45 2.75
C LEU A 150 1.16 -2.82 2.70
N GLU A 151 0.76 -3.31 3.87
CA GLU A 151 0.06 -4.59 4.06
C GLU A 151 -1.23 -4.40 4.89
N GLY A 152 -2.17 -5.33 4.73
CA GLY A 152 -3.42 -5.36 5.50
C GLY A 152 -4.55 -4.59 4.84
N ASP A 153 -5.48 -4.09 5.67
CA ASP A 153 -6.66 -3.37 5.23
C ASP A 153 -6.31 -2.07 4.50
N GLU A 154 -7.01 -1.77 3.42
CA GLU A 154 -6.67 -0.64 2.55
C GLU A 154 -6.90 0.71 3.23
N LEU A 155 -7.85 0.81 4.16
CA LEU A 155 -8.17 2.03 4.90
C LEU A 155 -7.38 2.13 6.21
N ALA A 156 -6.93 1.00 6.75
CA ALA A 156 -6.05 0.92 7.91
C ALA A 156 -4.78 0.07 7.65
N PRO A 157 -3.92 0.44 6.69
CA PRO A 157 -2.78 -0.38 6.36
C PRO A 157 -1.72 -0.33 7.47
N THR A 158 -0.98 -1.43 7.54
CA THR A 158 0.27 -1.55 8.29
C THR A 158 1.45 -1.56 7.34
N LEU A 159 2.64 -1.40 7.88
CA LEU A 159 3.89 -1.42 7.16
C LEU A 159 4.67 -2.70 7.51
N THR A 160 5.26 -3.30 6.51
CA THR A 160 6.27 -4.35 6.67
C THR A 160 7.57 -3.87 6.05
N MET A 161 8.62 -3.79 6.87
CA MET A 161 9.97 -3.50 6.39
C MET A 161 10.66 -4.80 5.98
N GLU A 162 11.21 -4.84 4.78
CA GLU A 162 12.02 -5.95 4.28
C GLU A 162 13.46 -5.46 4.05
N LEU A 163 14.42 -6.16 4.65
CA LEU A 163 15.85 -5.87 4.57
C LEU A 163 16.52 -6.97 3.74
N TYR A 164 17.30 -6.55 2.73
CA TYR A 164 17.96 -7.47 1.80
C TYR A 164 19.39 -7.77 2.27
N ASN A 165 19.65 -9.03 2.63
CA ASN A 165 20.93 -9.55 3.13
C ASN A 165 21.57 -8.68 4.23
N PRO A 166 20.86 -8.36 5.32
CA PRO A 166 21.41 -7.47 6.33
C PRO A 166 22.52 -8.14 7.14
N THR A 167 23.60 -7.40 7.38
CA THR A 167 24.51 -7.70 8.50
C THR A 167 23.86 -7.24 9.79
N TRP A 168 24.06 -7.99 10.87
CA TRP A 168 23.54 -7.63 12.18
C TRP A 168 24.66 -7.54 13.20
N HIS A 169 24.52 -6.56 14.10
CA HIS A 169 25.42 -6.32 15.23
C HIS A 169 24.58 -6.23 16.50
N GLN A 170 24.84 -7.12 17.46
CA GLN A 170 24.25 -7.06 18.80
C GLN A 170 25.02 -6.10 19.70
N VAL A 171 24.38 -5.65 20.77
CA VAL A 171 25.00 -4.78 21.78
C VAL A 171 26.19 -5.48 22.46
N GLU A 172 26.15 -6.81 22.58
CA GLU A 172 27.19 -7.63 23.22
C GLU A 172 28.40 -7.91 22.30
N GLY A 173 28.44 -7.31 21.10
CA GLY A 173 29.56 -7.42 20.16
C GLY A 173 29.49 -8.64 19.23
N ALA A 174 28.47 -9.49 19.38
CA ALA A 174 28.20 -10.54 18.40
C ALA A 174 27.76 -9.93 17.07
N GLU A 175 28.31 -10.46 15.98
CA GLU A 175 27.95 -10.06 14.62
C GLU A 175 27.61 -11.28 13.77
N GLY A 176 26.83 -11.05 12.72
CA GLY A 176 26.53 -12.08 11.75
C GLY A 176 25.84 -11.54 10.52
N LEU A 177 25.61 -12.44 9.57
CA LEU A 177 24.90 -12.14 8.33
C LEU A 177 23.57 -12.90 8.33
N ALA A 178 22.47 -12.19 8.09
CA ALA A 178 21.20 -12.83 7.81
C ALA A 178 21.10 -13.03 6.29
N MET A 179 21.42 -14.25 5.82
CA MET A 179 21.25 -14.63 4.42
C MET A 179 19.77 -14.53 4.03
N GLY A 180 19.47 -13.85 2.92
CA GLY A 180 18.11 -13.69 2.40
C GLY A 180 17.42 -12.43 2.90
N TRP A 181 16.15 -12.56 3.29
CA TRP A 181 15.29 -11.42 3.63
C TRP A 181 14.91 -11.44 5.11
N LEU A 182 15.10 -10.30 5.79
CA LEU A 182 14.62 -10.10 7.15
C LEU A 182 13.43 -9.17 7.13
N ARG A 183 12.30 -9.61 7.71
CA ARG A 183 11.05 -8.85 7.73
C ARG A 183 10.69 -8.37 9.13
N ILE A 184 10.39 -7.08 9.25
CA ILE A 184 9.82 -6.46 10.44
C ILE A 184 8.38 -6.07 10.12
N ARG A 185 7.42 -6.79 10.68
CA ARG A 185 5.99 -6.66 10.36
C ARG A 185 5.25 -5.78 11.36
N GLY A 186 4.05 -5.34 10.97
CA GLY A 186 3.11 -4.66 11.86
C GLY A 186 3.59 -3.27 12.29
N LEU A 187 4.44 -2.64 11.48
CA LEU A 187 4.84 -1.25 11.68
C LEU A 187 3.63 -0.35 11.38
N ILE A 188 3.47 0.69 12.17
CA ILE A 188 2.31 1.58 12.14
C ILE A 188 2.62 2.74 11.21
N ILE A 189 1.70 3.03 10.29
CA ILE A 189 1.82 4.20 9.42
C ILE A 189 1.88 5.47 10.27
N PRO A 190 2.88 6.35 10.04
CA PRO A 190 3.05 7.62 10.74
C PRO A 190 1.77 8.47 10.73
N ARG A 191 1.50 9.17 11.83
CA ARG A 191 0.30 10.02 11.94
C ARG A 191 0.22 11.07 10.84
N ALA A 192 1.34 11.72 10.51
CA ALA A 192 1.39 12.74 9.46
C ALA A 192 0.92 12.19 8.09
N VAL A 193 1.37 10.99 7.72
CA VAL A 193 0.97 10.30 6.49
C VAL A 193 -0.50 9.88 6.57
N ARG A 194 -0.92 9.32 7.71
CA ARG A 194 -2.30 8.88 7.93
C ARG A 194 -3.30 10.03 7.87
N ASP A 195 -3.01 11.16 8.50
CA ASP A 195 -3.88 12.33 8.52
C ASP A 195 -4.04 12.93 7.12
N VAL A 196 -3.00 12.82 6.28
CA VAL A 196 -3.02 13.21 4.88
C VAL A 196 -3.85 12.22 4.04
N ALA A 197 -3.66 10.91 4.22
CA ALA A 197 -4.41 9.88 3.53
C ALA A 197 -5.90 9.88 3.91
N ASN A 198 -6.23 10.03 5.20
CA ASN A 198 -7.60 10.09 5.72
C ASN A 198 -8.43 11.24 5.13
N LYS A 199 -7.81 12.24 4.50
CA LYS A 199 -8.57 13.25 3.74
C LYS A 199 -9.35 12.64 2.60
N PHE A 200 -9.00 11.45 2.12
CA PHE A 200 -9.70 10.75 1.05
C PHE A 200 -10.67 9.68 1.55
N ALA A 201 -10.65 9.37 2.84
CA ALA A 201 -11.61 8.44 3.44
C ALA A 201 -12.96 9.13 3.65
N THR A 202 -14.03 8.36 3.51
CA THR A 202 -15.40 8.68 3.94
C THR A 202 -15.80 7.75 5.06
N GLU A 203 -16.99 7.92 5.66
CA GLU A 203 -17.51 6.99 6.68
C GLU A 203 -17.58 5.55 6.15
N ASP A 204 -17.87 5.39 4.86
CA ASP A 204 -18.15 4.08 4.24
C ASP A 204 -17.08 3.63 3.22
N GLY A 205 -16.03 4.41 2.95
CA GLY A 205 -15.05 4.07 1.91
C GLY A 205 -14.11 5.19 1.49
N LEU A 206 -13.94 5.36 0.18
CA LEU A 206 -13.03 6.34 -0.42
C LEU A 206 -13.78 7.37 -1.27
N ASP A 207 -13.43 8.64 -1.14
CA ASP A 207 -13.91 9.72 -2.02
C ASP A 207 -13.14 9.69 -3.36
N ALA A 208 -13.66 8.88 -4.29
CA ALA A 208 -13.07 8.69 -5.62
C ALA A 208 -12.94 10.01 -6.41
N LYS A 209 -13.89 10.95 -6.29
CA LYS A 209 -13.83 12.24 -6.99
C LYS A 209 -12.69 13.09 -6.45
N LYS A 210 -12.50 13.09 -5.14
CA LYS A 210 -11.40 13.82 -4.48
C LYS A 210 -10.05 13.21 -4.82
N LEU A 211 -9.93 11.87 -4.82
CA LEU A 211 -8.72 11.17 -5.24
C LEU A 211 -8.33 11.49 -6.68
N ALA A 212 -9.32 11.55 -7.58
CA ALA A 212 -9.11 11.86 -9.00
C ALA A 212 -8.70 13.33 -9.28
N SER A 213 -8.86 14.24 -8.31
CA SER A 213 -8.72 15.70 -8.54
C SER A 213 -7.69 16.39 -7.66
N LYS A 214 -7.37 15.88 -6.47
CA LYS A 214 -6.43 16.55 -5.54
C LYS A 214 -5.01 16.03 -5.69
N SER A 215 -4.22 16.72 -6.51
CA SER A 215 -2.77 16.52 -6.63
C SER A 215 -1.94 17.40 -5.68
N SER A 216 -2.51 18.48 -5.14
CA SER A 216 -1.77 19.52 -4.41
C SER A 216 -1.49 19.22 -2.93
N ILE A 217 -1.69 17.98 -2.48
CA ILE A 217 -1.48 17.61 -1.08
C ILE A 217 -0.04 17.13 -0.83
N LEU A 218 0.61 16.57 -1.85
CA LEU A 218 2.03 16.20 -1.83
C LEU A 218 2.88 17.45 -2.06
N GLN A 219 3.97 17.60 -1.30
CA GLN A 219 4.81 18.79 -1.38
C GLN A 219 5.61 18.85 -2.68
N LYS A 220 6.15 17.70 -3.12
CA LYS A 220 6.91 17.58 -4.38
C LYS A 220 5.98 17.34 -5.57
N GLY A 221 4.67 17.25 -5.31
CA GLY A 221 3.63 16.96 -6.28
C GLY A 221 3.57 15.47 -6.61
N PRO A 222 2.51 15.02 -7.34
CA PRO A 222 2.34 13.62 -7.66
C PRO A 222 3.37 13.16 -8.69
N SER A 223 3.88 11.94 -8.49
CA SER A 223 4.70 11.25 -9.49
C SER A 223 3.92 11.06 -10.81
N SER A 224 4.64 10.74 -11.88
CA SER A 224 4.02 10.38 -13.17
C SER A 224 3.04 9.22 -13.03
N LYS A 225 3.33 8.28 -12.12
CA LYS A 225 2.53 7.10 -11.86
C LYS A 225 1.24 7.43 -11.12
N LEU A 226 1.32 8.17 -10.01
CA LEU A 226 0.12 8.63 -9.29
C LEU A 226 -0.75 9.49 -10.21
N ARG A 227 -0.15 10.39 -11.00
CA ARG A 227 -0.88 11.18 -12.00
C ARG A 227 -1.57 10.31 -13.04
N GLY A 228 -0.90 9.25 -13.50
CA GLY A 228 -1.47 8.25 -14.40
C GLY A 228 -2.70 7.56 -13.79
N LEU A 229 -2.62 7.14 -12.52
CA LEU A 229 -3.72 6.54 -11.79
C LEU A 229 -4.89 7.53 -11.59
N GLN A 230 -4.61 8.77 -11.19
CA GLN A 230 -5.62 9.82 -11.03
C GLN A 230 -6.35 10.11 -12.36
N ASN A 231 -5.62 10.17 -13.47
CA ASN A 231 -6.22 10.37 -14.79
C ASN A 231 -7.10 9.19 -15.21
N LYS A 232 -6.64 7.94 -15.00
CA LYS A 232 -7.44 6.74 -15.26
C LYS A 232 -8.71 6.72 -14.41
N LEU A 233 -8.59 6.99 -13.11
CA LEU A 233 -9.73 7.07 -12.20
C LEU A 233 -10.72 8.14 -12.65
N LYS A 234 -10.23 9.33 -13.00
CA LYS A 234 -11.07 10.42 -13.51
C LYS A 234 -11.84 10.01 -14.77
N GLN A 235 -11.15 9.38 -15.72
CA GLN A 235 -11.74 8.92 -16.97
C GLN A 235 -12.79 7.84 -16.72
N GLU A 236 -12.51 6.88 -15.85
CA GLU A 236 -13.45 5.82 -15.48
C GLU A 236 -14.72 6.41 -14.86
N ILE A 237 -14.57 7.33 -13.90
CA ILE A 237 -15.70 8.05 -13.30
C ILE A 237 -16.55 8.74 -14.37
N GLN A 238 -15.93 9.44 -15.31
CA GLN A 238 -16.66 10.15 -16.38
C GLN A 238 -17.41 9.19 -17.30
N ASN A 239 -16.77 8.11 -17.72
CA ASN A 239 -17.37 7.09 -18.59
C ASN A 239 -18.57 6.42 -17.89
N THR A 240 -18.38 5.95 -16.66
CA THR A 240 -19.44 5.31 -15.88
C THR A 240 -20.64 6.23 -15.67
N LEU A 241 -20.41 7.51 -15.36
CA LEU A 241 -21.50 8.48 -15.18
C LEU A 241 -22.31 8.69 -16.46
N ALA A 242 -21.64 8.77 -17.61
CA ALA A 242 -22.29 8.89 -18.91
C ALA A 242 -23.10 7.63 -19.26
N GLU A 243 -22.54 6.44 -18.99
CA GLU A 243 -23.25 5.16 -19.17
C GLU A 243 -24.49 5.05 -18.29
N ILE A 244 -24.38 5.45 -17.01
CA ILE A 244 -25.53 5.46 -16.08
C ILE A 244 -26.63 6.38 -16.61
N GLU A 245 -26.28 7.56 -17.10
CA GLU A 245 -27.25 8.51 -17.64
C GLU A 245 -27.95 7.95 -18.88
N ALA A 246 -27.17 7.41 -19.83
CA ALA A 246 -27.69 6.79 -21.04
C ALA A 246 -28.60 5.59 -20.74
N GLU A 247 -28.20 4.71 -19.82
CA GLU A 247 -28.96 3.51 -19.48
C GLU A 247 -30.25 3.82 -18.71
N ILE A 248 -30.22 4.78 -17.78
CA ILE A 248 -31.43 5.25 -17.09
C ILE A 248 -32.39 5.88 -18.11
N HIS A 249 -31.90 6.73 -19.01
CA HIS A 249 -32.74 7.36 -20.02
C HIS A 249 -33.36 6.33 -20.95
N SER A 250 -32.56 5.38 -21.46
CA SER A 250 -33.02 4.29 -22.34
C SER A 250 -34.15 3.48 -21.70
N ARG A 251 -33.98 3.05 -20.44
CA ARG A 251 -34.99 2.25 -19.73
C ARG A 251 -36.25 3.02 -19.35
N LEU A 252 -36.19 4.35 -19.21
CA LEU A 252 -37.35 5.17 -18.93
C LEU A 252 -38.16 5.51 -20.18
N VAL A 253 -37.50 5.58 -21.35
CA VAL A 253 -38.14 5.94 -22.63
C VAL A 253 -38.64 4.71 -23.39
N PHE A 254 -37.88 3.61 -23.36
CA PHE A 254 -38.15 2.41 -24.17
C PHE A 254 -38.52 1.16 -23.36
N GLY A 255 -38.45 1.23 -22.02
CA GLY A 255 -38.64 0.10 -21.10
C GLY A 255 -39.92 0.19 -20.27
#